data_AF-A0A0Q9NIU3-F1
#
_entry.id   AF-A0A0Q9NIU3-F1
#
_cell.length_a   1.000
_cell.length_b   1.000
_cell.length_c   1.000
_cell.angle_alpha   90.00
_cell.angle_beta   90.00
_cell.angle_gamma   90.00
#
_symmetry.space_group_name_H-M   'P 1'
#
loop_
_entity.id
_entity.type
_entity.pdbx_description
1 polymer ?
#
loop_
_entity_poly.entity_id
_entity_poly.type
_entity_poly.pdbx_seq_one_letter_code
_entity_poly.pdbx_strand_id
1 'polypeptide(L)'
;MIRKISKVISVFMLIGCLGFTVPVWGAEQVVTKPGSITYEMQDIQVQYAAEFTAYPQAMVGKPSVSKSVYDAVYNDSAKPLQVLYGVVKLTMPTGYSFTEEFISVTDGVNIARGLSNGGGPIYNLNNQVRGQNTEFVTGKKLTDKSVVKDYSDGWKTIRLTRKWDDYGNPMDFAISFKWDLMGSVDPFFQRLTETSYVIDLSTLRHKGANQAVQR
;
A
#
# COMPACT_ATOMS: atom_id res chain seq x y z
N MET A 1 42.26 -4.71 63.65
CA MET A 1 42.06 -5.58 64.82
C MET A 1 40.55 -5.69 65.10
N ILE A 2 40.00 -6.91 65.08
CA ILE A 2 38.81 -7.40 65.81
C ILE A 2 37.53 -6.51 65.88
N ARG A 3 36.59 -6.82 64.96
CA ARG A 3 35.20 -7.33 65.18
C ARG A 3 34.34 -6.82 66.37
N LYS A 4 33.10 -6.42 66.04
CA LYS A 4 31.78 -6.93 66.56
C LYS A 4 30.77 -6.79 65.39
N ILE A 5 30.14 -7.82 64.77
CA ILE A 5 29.26 -8.90 65.26
C ILE A 5 28.04 -8.29 66.00
N SER A 6 26.93 -7.96 65.31
CA SER A 6 25.86 -8.83 64.75
C SER A 6 24.75 -9.18 65.75
N LYS A 7 23.49 -8.84 65.42
CA LYS A 7 22.34 -9.76 65.26
C LYS A 7 21.08 -8.99 64.77
N VAL A 8 20.36 -9.45 63.72
CA VAL A 8 19.06 -10.20 63.75
C VAL A 8 17.96 -9.38 64.49
N ILE A 9 16.79 -9.00 63.94
CA ILE A 9 15.63 -9.81 63.47
C ILE A 9 14.73 -8.96 62.52
N SER A 10 14.31 -9.57 61.39
CA SER A 10 12.96 -9.72 60.77
C SER A 10 11.74 -8.90 61.31
N VAL A 11 10.60 -8.68 60.63
CA VAL A 11 10.04 -8.95 59.28
C VAL A 11 8.66 -8.24 59.17
N PHE A 12 8.34 -7.55 58.05
CA PHE A 12 6.97 -7.12 57.59
C PHE A 12 6.15 -6.23 58.58
N MET A 13 5.08 -5.47 58.29
CA MET A 13 4.13 -5.14 57.19
C MET A 13 3.68 -3.66 57.43
N LEU A 14 2.97 -2.86 56.61
CA LEU A 14 2.61 -2.76 55.18
C LEU A 14 1.87 -1.40 54.98
N ILE A 15 1.75 -0.84 53.76
CA ILE A 15 0.90 0.33 53.36
C ILE A 15 1.40 1.71 53.90
N GLY A 16 1.45 2.81 53.13
CA GLY A 16 1.11 3.06 51.70
C GLY A 16 1.19 4.56 51.36
N CYS A 17 0.80 4.93 50.12
CA CYS A 17 0.79 6.29 49.53
C CYS A 17 2.18 6.88 49.19
N LEU A 18 2.66 6.74 47.93
CA LEU A 18 2.30 7.47 46.70
C LEU A 18 3.07 8.80 46.52
N GLY A 19 3.96 8.83 45.52
CA GLY A 19 4.73 10.02 45.16
C GLY A 19 5.65 9.80 43.94
N PHE A 20 5.08 9.98 42.73
CA PHE A 20 5.80 10.18 41.47
C PHE A 20 6.80 9.11 40.99
N THR A 21 6.30 7.93 40.59
CA THR A 21 6.85 7.27 39.40
C THR A 21 6.20 7.87 38.17
N VAL A 22 6.94 8.60 37.34
CA VAL A 22 6.42 9.10 36.06
C VAL A 22 6.21 7.90 35.13
N PRO A 23 4.99 7.63 34.64
CA PRO A 23 4.84 6.66 33.57
C PRO A 23 5.42 7.27 32.30
N VAL A 24 6.40 6.59 31.70
CA VAL A 24 6.83 6.88 30.33
C VAL A 24 5.71 6.41 29.39
N TRP A 25 4.75 7.29 29.16
CA TRP A 25 3.73 7.14 28.13
C TRP A 25 4.37 7.32 26.73
N GLY A 26 3.90 6.54 25.75
CA GLY A 26 4.10 6.88 24.34
C GLY A 26 5.15 6.10 23.55
N ALA A 27 5.48 4.88 23.96
CA ALA A 27 6.04 3.87 23.04
C ALA A 27 5.22 2.59 23.18
N GLU A 28 4.01 2.60 22.63
CA GLU A 28 3.19 1.39 22.52
C GLU A 28 3.92 0.42 21.58
N GLN A 29 4.56 -0.60 22.17
CA GLN A 29 5.27 -1.62 21.42
C GLN A 29 4.21 -2.54 20.78
N VAL A 30 3.68 -2.10 19.63
CA VAL A 30 2.71 -2.83 18.85
C VAL A 30 3.24 -4.24 18.61
N VAL A 31 2.56 -5.23 19.19
CA VAL A 31 2.90 -6.64 19.02
C VAL A 31 2.53 -7.03 17.60
N THR A 32 3.44 -6.74 16.67
CA THR A 32 3.32 -7.19 15.28
C THR A 32 3.32 -8.71 15.25
N LYS A 33 2.38 -9.28 14.46
CA LYS A 33 2.45 -10.70 14.10
C LYS A 33 3.85 -11.00 13.52
N PRO A 34 4.42 -12.20 13.75
CA PRO A 34 5.70 -12.58 13.15
C PRO A 34 5.70 -12.34 11.64
N GLY A 35 6.59 -11.45 11.17
CA GLY A 35 6.68 -11.04 9.76
C GLY A 35 6.13 -9.65 9.42
N SER A 36 5.45 -8.97 10.34
CA SER A 36 4.96 -7.60 10.13
C SER A 36 5.96 -6.55 10.64
N ILE A 37 6.28 -5.57 9.80
CA ILE A 37 7.25 -4.48 10.08
C ILE A 37 6.55 -3.12 9.89
N THR A 38 6.58 -2.30 10.94
CA THR A 38 6.00 -0.94 10.93
C THR A 38 7.10 0.11 11.01
N TYR A 39 6.98 1.17 10.21
CA TYR A 39 7.85 2.34 10.24
C TYR A 39 7.00 3.59 10.51
N GLU A 40 7.26 4.27 11.61
CA GLU A 40 6.61 5.52 11.97
C GLU A 40 7.15 6.70 11.17
N MET A 41 6.26 7.59 10.71
CA MET A 41 6.58 8.83 10.01
C MET A 41 6.21 10.03 10.89
N GLN A 42 7.09 11.02 10.91
CA GLN A 42 6.82 12.31 11.54
C GLN A 42 5.78 13.10 10.73
N ASP A 43 5.92 13.07 9.41
CA ASP A 43 5.08 13.78 8.44
C ASP A 43 4.86 12.95 7.15
N ILE A 44 3.69 13.13 6.55
CA ILE A 44 3.23 12.48 5.32
C ILE A 44 2.55 13.53 4.45
N GLN A 45 3.22 13.94 3.36
CA GLN A 45 2.74 14.99 2.47
C GLN A 45 2.44 14.43 1.08
N VAL A 46 1.17 14.45 0.66
CA VAL A 46 0.76 14.11 -0.71
C VAL A 46 1.37 15.13 -1.69
N GLN A 47 2.25 14.66 -2.57
CA GLN A 47 2.89 15.47 -3.63
C GLN A 47 2.06 15.47 -4.91
N TYR A 48 1.44 14.33 -5.20
CA TYR A 48 0.62 14.10 -6.38
C TYR A 48 -0.48 13.08 -6.04
N ALA A 49 -1.69 13.30 -6.58
CA ALA A 49 -2.75 12.31 -6.60
C ALA A 49 -3.52 12.42 -7.90
N ALA A 50 -3.97 11.29 -8.44
CA ALA A 50 -4.81 11.21 -9.62
C ALA A 50 -5.82 10.09 -9.50
N GLU A 51 -7.04 10.37 -9.93
CA GLU A 51 -8.17 9.47 -9.97
C GLU A 51 -8.67 9.28 -11.41
N PHE A 52 -9.07 8.06 -11.75
CA PHE A 52 -9.68 7.71 -13.04
C PHE A 52 -10.51 6.44 -12.92
N THR A 53 -11.44 6.25 -13.85
CA THR A 53 -12.23 5.02 -13.98
C THR A 53 -11.56 4.04 -14.94
N ALA A 54 -11.55 2.76 -14.57
CA ALA A 54 -11.15 1.65 -15.44
C ALA A 54 -12.36 0.74 -15.69
N TYR A 55 -12.79 0.63 -16.94
CA TYR A 55 -13.94 -0.18 -17.35
C TYR A 55 -13.50 -1.60 -17.70
N PRO A 56 -14.24 -2.65 -17.28
CA PRO A 56 -13.93 -4.00 -17.69
C PRO A 56 -14.15 -4.14 -19.19
N GLN A 57 -13.14 -4.68 -19.88
CA GLN A 57 -13.25 -5.00 -21.29
C GLN A 57 -14.18 -6.20 -21.44
N ALA A 58 -15.15 -6.12 -22.34
CA ALA A 58 -16.04 -7.23 -22.66
C ALA A 58 -15.22 -8.46 -23.07
N MET A 59 -15.22 -9.47 -22.21
CA MET A 59 -14.47 -10.71 -22.43
C MET A 59 -15.14 -11.53 -23.53
N VAL A 60 -14.45 -11.68 -24.66
CA VAL A 60 -14.57 -12.92 -25.45
C VAL A 60 -13.98 -14.01 -24.56
N GLY A 61 -14.84 -14.89 -24.01
CA GLY A 61 -14.52 -15.71 -22.85
C GLY A 61 -13.20 -16.48 -22.97
N LYS A 62 -12.33 -16.36 -21.96
CA LYS A 62 -11.12 -17.17 -21.86
C LYS A 62 -11.53 -18.66 -21.82
N PRO A 63 -10.86 -19.58 -22.56
CA PRO A 63 -11.29 -21.00 -22.62
C PRO A 63 -11.22 -21.79 -21.31
N SER A 64 -10.60 -21.23 -20.26
CA SER A 64 -10.24 -21.92 -19.02
C SER A 64 -10.63 -21.14 -17.76
N VAL A 65 -11.83 -20.55 -17.74
CA VAL A 65 -12.40 -19.91 -16.54
C VAL A 65 -13.08 -20.98 -15.67
N SER A 66 -12.88 -20.96 -14.35
CA SER A 66 -13.60 -21.88 -13.45
C SER A 66 -15.09 -21.53 -13.41
N LYS A 67 -15.95 -22.53 -13.20
CA LYS A 67 -17.42 -22.32 -13.20
C LYS A 67 -17.87 -21.28 -12.16
N SER A 68 -17.26 -21.29 -10.97
CA SER A 68 -17.51 -20.30 -9.91
C SER A 68 -17.17 -18.86 -10.31
N VAL A 69 -16.19 -18.67 -11.19
CA VAL A 69 -15.78 -17.36 -11.71
C VAL A 69 -16.68 -16.94 -12.88
N TYR A 70 -17.09 -17.89 -13.73
CA TYR A 70 -18.07 -17.62 -14.77
C TYR A 70 -19.35 -17.02 -14.16
N ASP A 71 -19.88 -17.68 -13.12
CA ASP A 71 -21.08 -17.21 -12.44
C ASP A 71 -20.85 -15.88 -11.67
N ALA A 72 -19.63 -15.61 -11.17
CA ALA A 72 -19.31 -14.37 -10.45
C ALA A 72 -18.90 -13.16 -11.31
N VAL A 73 -18.52 -13.36 -12.58
CA VAL A 73 -18.06 -12.30 -13.50
C VAL A 73 -19.09 -11.98 -14.59
N TYR A 74 -19.83 -13.00 -15.05
CA TYR A 74 -20.75 -12.88 -16.18
C TYR A 74 -22.23 -12.88 -15.77
N ASN A 75 -22.57 -13.40 -14.58
CA ASN A 75 -23.93 -13.35 -14.03
C ASN A 75 -24.15 -12.13 -13.10
N ASP A 76 -23.07 -11.59 -12.54
CA ASP A 76 -23.03 -10.33 -11.79
C ASP A 76 -21.99 -9.43 -12.48
N SER A 77 -22.47 -8.50 -13.32
CA SER A 77 -21.65 -7.80 -14.32
C SER A 77 -20.40 -7.19 -13.69
N ALA A 78 -19.22 -7.52 -14.24
CA ALA A 78 -17.97 -6.90 -13.83
C ALA A 78 -18.13 -5.37 -13.76
N LYS A 79 -17.76 -4.79 -12.62
CA LYS A 79 -17.99 -3.37 -12.33
C LYS A 79 -16.82 -2.50 -12.82
N PRO A 80 -17.08 -1.24 -13.23
CA PRO A 80 -16.03 -0.26 -13.37
C PRO A 80 -15.28 -0.09 -12.05
N LEU A 81 -13.95 0.03 -12.12
CA LEU A 81 -13.11 0.33 -10.97
C LEU A 81 -12.87 1.83 -10.92
N GLN A 82 -13.04 2.43 -9.74
CA GLN A 82 -12.40 3.70 -9.44
C GLN A 82 -10.99 3.43 -8.95
N VAL A 83 -10.02 4.07 -9.60
CA VAL A 83 -8.59 3.95 -9.30
C VAL A 83 -8.08 5.29 -8.82
N LEU A 84 -7.49 5.31 -7.64
CA LEU A 84 -6.74 6.44 -7.09
C LEU A 84 -5.27 6.02 -6.98
N TYR A 85 -4.36 6.73 -7.63
CA TYR A 85 -2.92 6.57 -7.39
C TYR A 85 -2.28 7.91 -7.02
N GLY A 86 -1.13 7.88 -6.38
CA GLY A 86 -0.42 9.09 -6.03
C GLY A 86 1.00 8.87 -5.54
N VAL A 87 1.64 9.98 -5.19
CA VAL A 87 2.98 10.04 -4.63
C VAL A 87 2.90 10.79 -3.31
N VAL A 88 3.43 10.19 -2.24
CA VAL A 88 3.64 10.84 -0.95
C VAL A 88 5.12 11.08 -0.71
N LYS A 89 5.44 12.19 -0.06
CA LYS A 89 6.71 12.40 0.62
C LYS A 89 6.53 11.94 2.06
N LEU A 90 7.38 11.02 2.50
CA LEU A 90 7.40 10.44 3.83
C LEU A 90 8.63 10.94 4.57
N THR A 91 8.42 11.58 5.72
CA THR A 91 9.49 12.12 6.56
C THR A 91 9.58 11.30 7.84
N MET A 92 10.73 10.64 8.06
CA MET A 92 11.01 9.91 9.29
C MET A 92 11.30 10.86 10.47
N PRO A 93 11.14 10.43 11.73
CA PRO A 93 11.53 11.22 12.91
C PRO A 93 13.01 11.64 12.97
N THR A 94 13.87 11.02 12.15
CA THR A 94 15.28 11.41 11.97
C THR A 94 15.47 12.60 11.01
N GLY A 95 14.40 13.14 10.44
CA GLY A 95 14.42 14.17 9.40
C GLY A 95 14.67 13.64 7.98
N TYR A 96 15.05 12.37 7.82
CA TYR A 96 15.21 11.76 6.50
C TYR A 96 13.89 11.71 5.74
N SER A 97 13.89 12.14 4.48
CA SER A 97 12.72 12.16 3.60
C SER A 97 12.91 11.27 2.38
N PHE A 98 11.85 10.55 1.98
CA PHE A 98 11.81 9.78 0.73
C PHE A 98 10.42 9.86 0.09
N THR A 99 10.31 9.50 -1.19
CA THR A 99 9.04 9.41 -1.90
C THR A 99 8.58 7.96 -2.02
N GLU A 100 7.29 7.72 -1.88
CA GLU A 100 6.64 6.41 -2.04
C GLU A 100 5.38 6.60 -2.90
N GLU A 101 5.15 5.70 -3.87
CA GLU A 101 3.89 5.71 -4.63
C GLU A 101 2.84 4.84 -3.92
N PHE A 102 1.57 5.23 -4.01
CA PHE A 102 0.44 4.44 -3.54
C PHE A 102 -0.60 4.24 -4.62
N ILE A 103 -1.39 3.17 -4.50
CA ILE A 103 -2.59 2.94 -5.30
C ILE A 103 -3.73 2.38 -4.44
N SER A 104 -4.96 2.69 -4.83
CA SER A 104 -6.20 2.12 -4.34
C SER A 104 -7.13 1.87 -5.52
N VAL A 105 -7.75 0.69 -5.57
CA VAL A 105 -8.77 0.31 -6.56
C VAL A 105 -10.04 -0.13 -5.84
N THR A 106 -11.20 0.28 -6.33
CA THR A 106 -12.50 -0.08 -5.72
C THR A 106 -13.60 -0.24 -6.75
N ASP A 107 -14.52 -1.18 -6.51
CA ASP A 107 -15.77 -1.36 -7.25
C ASP A 107 -16.99 -0.67 -6.57
N GLY A 108 -16.73 0.16 -5.55
CA GLY A 108 -17.72 0.81 -4.69
C GLY A 108 -18.13 0.01 -3.45
N VAL A 109 -17.74 -1.26 -3.33
CA VAL A 109 -18.03 -2.14 -2.18
C VAL A 109 -16.73 -2.69 -1.57
N ASN A 110 -15.84 -3.17 -2.43
CA ASN A 110 -14.55 -3.77 -2.10
C ASN A 110 -13.42 -2.79 -2.42
N ILE A 111 -12.29 -2.90 -1.71
CA ILE A 111 -11.11 -2.06 -1.91
C ILE A 111 -9.85 -2.92 -1.86
N ALA A 112 -8.97 -2.78 -2.85
CA ALA A 112 -7.59 -3.25 -2.77
C ALA A 112 -6.66 -2.04 -2.86
N ARG A 113 -5.68 -1.96 -1.97
CA ARG A 113 -4.72 -0.85 -1.89
C ARG A 113 -3.31 -1.38 -1.65
N GLY A 114 -2.30 -0.66 -2.11
CA GLY A 114 -0.90 -1.01 -1.91
C GLY A 114 0.04 0.18 -2.06
N LEU A 115 1.25 0.04 -1.52
CA LEU A 115 2.38 0.93 -1.81
C LEU A 115 3.32 0.30 -2.83
N SER A 116 4.12 1.12 -3.49
CA SER A 116 5.06 0.68 -4.52
C SER A 116 6.02 -0.39 -4.01
N ASN A 117 6.41 -1.33 -4.86
CA ASN A 117 7.35 -2.40 -4.53
C ASN A 117 8.36 -2.57 -5.67
N GLY A 118 8.80 -1.45 -6.22
CA GLY A 118 9.60 -1.40 -7.43
C GLY A 118 8.78 -1.09 -8.68
N GLY A 119 9.50 -0.98 -9.78
CA GLY A 119 9.02 -0.43 -11.03
C GLY A 119 10.20 0.05 -11.87
N GLY A 120 9.92 0.62 -13.03
CA GLY A 120 10.94 1.15 -13.91
C GLY A 120 10.40 2.16 -14.90
N PRO A 121 11.26 3.11 -15.35
CA PRO A 121 10.93 4.00 -16.44
C PRO A 121 10.71 3.22 -17.73
N ILE A 122 9.80 3.71 -18.56
CA ILE A 122 9.57 3.26 -19.93
C ILE A 122 10.26 4.27 -20.84
N TYR A 123 11.14 3.80 -21.70
CA TYR A 123 11.92 4.65 -22.60
C TYR A 123 11.36 4.65 -24.03
N ASN A 124 11.54 5.74 -24.76
CA ASN A 124 11.40 5.74 -26.22
C ASN A 124 12.70 5.29 -26.92
N LEU A 125 12.68 5.27 -28.26
CA LEU A 125 13.84 4.92 -29.09
C LEU A 125 15.07 5.84 -28.90
N ASN A 126 14.89 7.02 -28.30
CA ASN A 126 15.94 7.99 -28.02
C ASN A 126 16.43 7.93 -26.55
N ASN A 127 16.10 6.86 -25.81
CA ASN A 127 16.38 6.68 -24.38
C ASN A 127 15.82 7.79 -23.46
N GLN A 128 14.81 8.53 -23.90
CA GLN A 128 14.07 9.48 -23.05
C GLN A 128 12.97 8.74 -22.27
N VAL A 129 12.77 9.08 -21.00
CA VAL A 129 11.67 8.54 -20.20
C VAL A 129 10.34 9.07 -20.73
N ARG A 130 9.46 8.15 -21.18
CA ARG A 130 8.09 8.42 -21.67
C ARG A 130 7.01 7.70 -20.87
N GLY A 131 7.38 7.13 -19.73
CA GLY A 131 6.44 6.38 -18.92
C GLY A 131 7.08 5.81 -17.67
N GLN A 132 6.23 5.24 -16.83
CA GLN A 132 6.61 4.54 -15.61
C GLN A 132 5.70 3.32 -15.46
N ASN A 133 6.32 2.15 -15.29
CA ASN A 133 5.64 0.96 -14.79
C ASN A 133 5.92 0.85 -13.29
N THR A 134 4.88 0.71 -12.47
CA THR A 134 5.02 0.51 -11.01
C THR A 134 4.20 -0.68 -10.57
N GLU A 135 4.79 -1.50 -9.68
CA GLU A 135 4.11 -2.58 -8.98
C GLU A 135 3.77 -2.11 -7.57
N PHE A 136 2.54 -2.34 -7.13
CA PHE A 136 2.04 -2.00 -5.81
C PHE A 136 1.56 -3.27 -5.13
N VAL A 137 1.95 -3.48 -3.87
CA VAL A 137 1.68 -4.75 -3.18
C VAL A 137 0.78 -4.53 -1.98
N THR A 138 -0.25 -5.36 -1.84
CA THR A 138 -1.28 -5.18 -0.79
C THR A 138 -0.75 -5.36 0.62
N GLY A 139 0.39 -6.04 0.78
CA GLY A 139 1.09 -6.17 2.05
C GLY A 139 1.82 -4.90 2.49
N LYS A 140 2.06 -3.93 1.59
CA LYS A 140 2.57 -2.61 1.97
C LYS A 140 1.42 -1.61 1.97
N LYS A 141 1.18 -0.92 3.10
CA LYS A 141 0.12 0.09 3.22
C LYS A 141 0.53 1.26 4.11
N LEU A 142 -0.04 2.42 3.84
CA LEU A 142 -0.09 3.52 4.81
C LEU A 142 -1.29 3.30 5.74
N THR A 143 -1.02 3.36 7.04
CA THR A 143 -2.02 3.37 8.11
C THR A 143 -1.68 4.55 9.01
N ASP A 144 -2.58 5.54 9.10
CA ASP A 144 -2.37 6.77 9.88
C ASP A 144 -1.04 7.48 9.56
N LYS A 145 -0.04 7.36 10.44
CA LYS A 145 1.30 7.94 10.28
C LYS A 145 2.39 6.90 9.96
N SER A 146 2.02 5.67 9.62
CA SER A 146 2.95 4.55 9.56
C SER A 146 2.93 3.86 8.20
N VAL A 147 4.11 3.49 7.69
CA VAL A 147 4.23 2.49 6.63
C VAL A 147 4.26 1.11 7.29
N VAL A 148 3.23 0.32 7.04
CA VAL A 148 3.13 -1.07 7.51
C VAL A 148 3.47 -2.00 6.35
N LYS A 149 4.36 -2.96 6.60
CA LYS A 149 4.68 -4.09 5.71
C LYS A 149 4.23 -5.37 6.41
N ASP A 150 3.11 -5.93 6.01
CA ASP A 150 2.55 -7.18 6.54
C ASP A 150 2.10 -8.08 5.39
N TYR A 151 2.74 -9.24 5.26
CA TYR A 151 2.46 -10.20 4.20
C TYR A 151 1.78 -11.48 4.72
N SER A 152 1.22 -11.48 5.95
CA SER A 152 0.58 -12.67 6.54
C SER A 152 -0.56 -13.23 5.68
N ASP A 153 -1.28 -12.35 4.98
CA ASP A 153 -2.43 -12.69 4.14
C ASP A 153 -2.03 -12.92 2.67
N GLY A 154 -0.74 -13.11 2.41
CA GLY A 154 -0.15 -13.29 1.08
C GLY A 154 0.26 -11.98 0.40
N TRP A 155 0.63 -12.10 -0.88
CA TRP A 155 1.08 -11.00 -1.73
C TRP A 155 0.20 -10.94 -2.97
N LYS A 156 -0.51 -9.81 -3.12
CA LYS A 156 -1.27 -9.46 -4.32
C LYS A 156 -0.66 -8.19 -4.92
N THR A 157 -0.41 -8.20 -6.22
CA THR A 157 0.22 -7.10 -6.97
C THR A 157 -0.80 -6.42 -7.87
N ILE A 158 -0.93 -5.11 -7.70
CA ILE A 158 -1.55 -4.22 -8.67
C ILE A 158 -0.40 -3.61 -9.49
N ARG A 159 -0.41 -3.74 -10.81
CA ARG A 159 0.59 -3.11 -11.68
C ARG A 159 -0.07 -1.97 -12.45
N LEU A 160 0.51 -0.78 -12.37
CA LEU A 160 0.07 0.39 -13.15
C LEU A 160 1.19 0.82 -14.10
N THR A 161 0.91 0.75 -15.39
CA THR A 161 1.72 1.35 -16.45
C THR A 161 1.11 2.69 -16.85
N ARG A 162 1.95 3.74 -16.88
CA ARG A 162 1.59 5.10 -17.29
C ARG A 162 2.54 5.53 -18.40
N LYS A 163 2.04 6.07 -19.50
CA LYS A 163 2.83 6.68 -20.58
C LYS A 163 2.41 8.12 -20.79
N TRP A 164 3.38 8.96 -21.18
CA TRP A 164 3.23 10.39 -21.40
C TRP A 164 3.86 10.82 -22.72
N ASP A 165 3.35 11.91 -23.30
CA ASP A 165 3.95 12.55 -24.48
C ASP A 165 5.20 13.38 -24.11
N ASP A 166 5.76 14.10 -25.08
CA ASP A 166 6.92 15.00 -24.87
C ASP A 166 6.66 16.13 -23.87
N TYR A 167 5.38 16.46 -23.62
CA TYR A 167 4.94 17.56 -22.78
C TYR A 167 4.44 17.09 -21.40
N GLY A 168 4.49 15.78 -21.14
CA GLY A 168 4.01 15.16 -19.90
C GLY A 168 2.52 14.86 -19.86
N ASN A 169 1.79 15.03 -20.96
CA ASN A 169 0.36 14.70 -21.01
C ASN A 169 0.17 13.18 -21.04
N PRO A 170 -0.77 12.62 -20.26
CA PRO A 170 -1.12 11.19 -20.31
C PRO A 170 -1.53 10.73 -21.72
N MET A 171 -0.86 9.70 -22.24
CA MET A 171 -1.18 9.09 -23.54
C MET A 171 -1.92 7.77 -23.42
N ASP A 172 -1.42 6.89 -22.54
CA ASP A 172 -1.86 5.49 -22.44
C ASP A 172 -1.54 4.97 -21.03
N PHE A 173 -2.59 4.55 -20.32
CA PHE A 173 -2.50 3.95 -19.00
C PHE A 173 -3.07 2.53 -19.06
N ALA A 174 -2.38 1.58 -18.44
CA ALA A 174 -2.85 0.19 -18.31
C ALA A 174 -2.72 -0.29 -16.87
N ILE A 175 -3.71 -1.02 -16.39
CA ILE A 175 -3.74 -1.64 -15.06
C ILE A 175 -3.90 -3.16 -15.19
N SER A 176 -3.15 -3.92 -14.38
CA SER A 176 -3.31 -5.36 -14.28
C SER A 176 -3.08 -5.85 -12.86
N PHE A 177 -3.55 -7.08 -12.59
CA PHE A 177 -3.60 -7.66 -11.28
C PHE A 177 -2.97 -9.05 -11.30
N LYS A 178 -2.16 -9.37 -10.29
CA LYS A 178 -1.54 -10.69 -10.12
C LYS A 178 -1.56 -11.11 -8.67
N TRP A 179 -1.80 -12.40 -8.43
CA TRP A 179 -1.67 -12.99 -7.10
C TRP A 179 -0.34 -13.75 -7.05
N ASP A 180 0.68 -13.14 -6.44
CA ASP A 180 2.06 -13.63 -6.45
C ASP A 180 2.35 -14.64 -5.35
N LEU A 181 1.79 -14.42 -4.15
CA LEU A 181 1.84 -15.37 -3.05
C LEU A 181 0.41 -15.63 -2.55
N MET A 182 -0.06 -16.85 -2.75
CA MET A 182 -1.37 -17.30 -2.27
C MET A 182 -1.38 -17.33 -0.73
N GLY A 183 -2.20 -16.46 -0.15
CA GLY A 183 -2.56 -16.48 1.27
C GLY A 183 -4.05 -16.78 1.41
N SER A 184 -4.71 -16.11 2.35
CA SER A 184 -6.18 -16.20 2.54
C SER A 184 -6.96 -15.88 1.27
N VAL A 185 -8.02 -16.67 1.00
CA VAL A 185 -8.87 -16.51 -0.18
C VAL A 185 -9.49 -15.10 -0.23
N ASP A 186 -9.42 -14.47 -1.39
CA ASP A 186 -9.91 -13.11 -1.65
C ASP A 186 -10.68 -13.10 -2.98
N PRO A 187 -12.00 -13.28 -2.93
CA PRO A 187 -12.84 -13.35 -4.13
C PRO A 187 -12.85 -12.05 -4.94
N PHE A 188 -12.60 -10.90 -4.31
CA PHE A 188 -12.50 -9.62 -5.02
C PHE A 188 -11.22 -9.59 -5.84
N PHE A 189 -10.06 -9.85 -5.22
CA PHE A 189 -8.79 -9.83 -5.94
C PHE A 189 -8.69 -10.93 -7.00
N GLN A 190 -9.27 -12.11 -6.75
CA GLN A 190 -9.37 -13.16 -7.77
C GLN A 190 -10.10 -12.63 -9.02
N ARG A 191 -11.29 -12.02 -8.85
CA ARG A 191 -12.07 -11.40 -9.93
C ARG A 191 -11.25 -10.37 -10.72
N LEU A 192 -10.42 -9.57 -10.03
CA LEU A 192 -9.51 -8.60 -10.65
C LEU A 192 -8.44 -9.28 -11.53
N THR A 193 -7.82 -10.38 -11.07
CA THR A 193 -6.80 -11.12 -11.87
C THR A 193 -7.38 -11.78 -13.12
N GLU A 194 -8.67 -12.11 -13.09
CA GLU A 194 -9.35 -12.79 -14.20
C GLU A 194 -9.90 -11.80 -15.23
N THR A 195 -10.12 -10.54 -14.84
CA THR A 195 -10.74 -9.45 -15.64
C THR A 195 -9.70 -8.51 -16.26
N SER A 196 -9.89 -8.18 -17.55
CA SER A 196 -9.12 -7.15 -18.26
C SER A 196 -9.82 -5.80 -18.14
N TYR A 197 -9.08 -4.71 -17.94
CA TYR A 197 -9.64 -3.37 -17.80
C TYR A 197 -9.00 -2.38 -18.79
N VAL A 198 -9.82 -1.48 -19.34
CA VAL A 198 -9.42 -0.33 -20.14
C VAL A 198 -9.60 0.93 -19.30
N ILE A 199 -8.54 1.73 -19.18
CA ILE A 199 -8.60 3.00 -18.44
C ILE A 199 -9.19 4.09 -19.33
N ASP A 200 -10.21 4.78 -18.83
CA ASP A 200 -10.80 5.93 -19.52
C ASP A 200 -10.08 7.21 -19.06
N LEU A 201 -9.11 7.65 -19.85
CA LEU A 201 -8.35 8.88 -19.59
C LEU A 201 -9.22 10.16 -19.63
N SER A 202 -10.44 10.14 -20.19
CA SER A 202 -11.34 11.30 -20.13
C SER A 202 -11.87 11.57 -18.70
N THR A 203 -11.93 10.50 -17.88
CA THR A 203 -12.28 10.59 -16.45
C THR A 203 -11.12 11.05 -15.58
N LEU A 204 -9.89 11.12 -16.11
CA LEU A 204 -8.70 11.45 -15.32
C LEU A 204 -8.81 12.83 -14.68
N ARG A 205 -8.70 12.89 -13.35
CA ARG A 205 -8.53 14.13 -12.57
C ARG A 205 -7.27 13.99 -11.74
N HIS A 206 -6.49 15.06 -11.60
CA HIS A 206 -5.25 15.02 -10.82
C HIS A 206 -4.94 16.35 -10.13
N LYS A 207 -4.12 16.27 -9.09
CA LYS A 207 -3.64 17.41 -8.30
C LYS A 207 -2.18 17.21 -7.91
N GLY A 208 -1.41 18.29 -7.88
CA GLY A 208 0.02 18.27 -7.61
C GLY A 208 0.88 18.04 -8.86
N ALA A 209 2.19 17.93 -8.68
CA ALA A 209 3.15 17.82 -9.78
C ALA A 209 3.53 16.36 -10.05
N ASN A 210 3.40 15.91 -11.30
CA ASN A 210 3.83 14.58 -11.71
C ASN A 210 5.37 14.53 -11.80
N GLN A 211 6.01 13.89 -10.82
CA GLN A 211 7.48 13.85 -10.72
C GLN A 211 8.17 13.03 -11.81
N ALA A 212 7.43 12.24 -12.60
CA ALA A 212 8.01 11.51 -13.74
C ALA A 212 8.38 12.42 -14.93
N VAL A 213 7.82 13.64 -14.99
CA VAL A 213 8.00 14.61 -16.09
C VAL A 213 9.08 15.66 -15.75
N GLN A 214 9.45 15.81 -14.47
CA GLN A 214 10.38 16.85 -13.99
C GLN A 214 11.84 16.34 -13.90
N ARG A 215 12.37 15.75 -14.98
CA ARG A 215 13.79 15.36 -15.09
C ARG A 215 14.41 15.89 -16.38
#